data_AF-A0A7J4RB35-F1
#
_entry.id   AF-A0A7J4RB35-F1
#
_cell.length_a   1.000
_cell.length_b   1.000
_cell.length_c   1.000
_cell.angle_alpha   90.00
_cell.angle_beta   90.00
_cell.angle_gamma   90.00
#
_symmetry.space_group_name_H-M   'P 1'
#
loop_
_entity.id
_entity.type
_entity.pdbx_description
1 polymer ?
#
loop_
_entity_poly.entity_id
_entity_poly.type
_entity_poly.pdbx_seq_one_letter_code
_entity_poly.pdbx_strand_id
1 'polypeptide(L)'
;MALGIILGEFGAITTPLKWSSLPWTWLAMFTTIAQGLAISFLASSLWMRGRPFTIVGPILIVFLGIAVGIGLIDLELGLWGLAIQREQALWIVVAALIGCALVGLLSAVLILDDFEAKVIEHADLFEPFYRRLNFLGRGEVRLLVAKEFVDLRRSGALKKMTVSYSIPLLVLLGMAWLVDFAEAPIPINLLSYAPFLGFFGFNFYSWLTALDSPDFMNGLPLSVPQLIRAKVVVYFL
;
A
#
# COMPACT_ATOMS: atom_id res chain seq x y z
N MET A 1 -16.71 13.75 3.20
CA MET A 1 -17.92 14.15 2.44
C MET A 1 -19.15 14.27 3.32
N ALA A 2 -19.61 13.25 4.04
CA ALA A 2 -20.85 13.34 4.85
C ALA A 2 -20.83 14.50 5.88
N LEU A 3 -19.73 14.65 6.63
CA LEU A 3 -19.53 15.80 7.52
C LEU A 3 -19.56 17.16 6.78
N GLY A 4 -19.06 17.20 5.55
CA GLY A 4 -19.09 18.41 4.72
C GLY A 4 -20.51 18.78 4.26
N ILE A 5 -21.35 17.78 4.00
CA ILE A 5 -22.77 18.00 3.68
C ILE A 5 -23.51 18.51 4.93
N ILE A 6 -23.28 17.89 6.09
CA ILE A 6 -23.86 18.32 7.37
C ILE A 6 -23.43 19.76 7.70
N LEU A 7 -22.14 20.09 7.55
CA LEU A 7 -21.66 21.46 7.76
C LEU A 7 -22.23 22.44 6.74
N GLY A 8 -22.60 22.00 5.54
CA GLY A 8 -23.28 22.84 4.58
C GLY A 8 -24.75 23.10 4.93
N GLU A 9 -25.45 22.09 5.46
CA GLU A 9 -26.83 22.20 5.92
C GLU A 9 -26.97 23.04 7.18
N PHE A 10 -26.02 22.94 8.13
CA PHE A 10 -26.08 23.64 9.42
C PHE A 10 -25.19 24.89 9.51
N GLY A 11 -24.15 25.00 8.68
CA GLY A 11 -23.07 25.99 8.84
C GLY A 11 -23.08 27.19 7.89
N ALA A 12 -24.15 27.40 7.11
CA ALA A 12 -24.22 28.45 6.07
C ALA A 12 -23.10 28.38 5.01
N ILE A 13 -22.45 27.22 4.87
CA ILE A 13 -21.43 26.97 3.84
C ILE A 13 -22.12 26.30 2.65
N THR A 14 -22.12 26.93 1.49
CA THR A 14 -22.65 26.30 0.27
C THR A 14 -21.67 25.25 -0.21
N THR A 15 -22.06 23.96 -0.14
CA THR A 15 -21.28 22.86 -0.71
C THR A 15 -22.05 22.24 -1.87
N PRO A 16 -21.40 21.96 -3.02
CA PRO A 16 -22.05 21.31 -4.17
C PRO A 16 -22.26 19.80 -3.97
N LEU A 17 -22.14 19.30 -2.74
CA LEU A 17 -22.13 17.88 -2.40
C LEU A 17 -23.55 17.35 -2.22
N LYS A 18 -23.87 16.23 -2.87
CA LYS A 18 -25.17 15.55 -2.75
C LYS A 18 -25.02 14.27 -1.92
N TRP A 19 -26.03 13.96 -1.12
CA TRP A 19 -26.12 12.68 -0.38
C TRP A 19 -26.08 11.46 -1.32
N SER A 20 -26.67 11.58 -2.52
CA SER A 20 -26.63 10.53 -3.55
C SER A 20 -25.22 10.23 -4.07
N SER A 21 -24.29 11.17 -3.98
CA SER A 21 -22.91 11.00 -4.45
C SER A 21 -22.04 10.19 -3.49
N LEU A 22 -22.43 10.04 -2.22
CA LEU A 22 -21.68 9.28 -1.21
C LEU A 22 -21.48 7.80 -1.60
N PRO A 23 -22.53 7.00 -1.90
CA PRO A 23 -22.35 5.59 -2.25
C PRO A 23 -21.49 5.41 -3.51
N TRP A 24 -21.69 6.25 -4.54
CA TRP A 24 -20.89 6.19 -5.76
C TRP A 24 -19.44 6.54 -5.53
N THR A 25 -19.15 7.56 -4.72
CA THR A 25 -17.76 7.92 -4.38
C THR A 25 -17.11 6.82 -3.54
N TRP A 26 -17.86 6.20 -2.63
CA TRP A 26 -17.35 5.07 -1.85
C TRP A 26 -17.02 3.86 -2.74
N LEU A 27 -17.91 3.49 -3.66
CA LEU A 27 -17.67 2.41 -4.63
C LEU A 27 -16.48 2.72 -5.54
N ALA A 28 -16.39 3.96 -6.03
CA ALA A 28 -15.27 4.44 -6.85
C ALA A 28 -13.94 4.37 -6.10
N MET A 29 -13.91 4.78 -4.83
CA MET A 29 -12.70 4.68 -4.00
C MET A 29 -12.33 3.23 -3.71
N PHE A 30 -13.30 2.38 -3.34
CA PHE A 30 -13.08 0.97 -3.06
C PHE A 30 -12.51 0.24 -4.27
N THR A 31 -13.13 0.40 -5.45
CA THR A 31 -12.69 -0.22 -6.69
C THR A 31 -11.31 0.27 -7.12
N THR A 32 -11.02 1.57 -6.98
CA THR A 32 -9.70 2.11 -7.31
C THR A 32 -8.61 1.59 -6.37
N ILE A 33 -8.90 1.45 -5.07
CA ILE A 33 -7.99 0.83 -4.11
C ILE A 33 -7.74 -0.65 -4.47
N ALA A 34 -8.80 -1.39 -4.78
CA ALA A 34 -8.70 -2.79 -5.21
C ALA A 34 -7.88 -2.95 -6.50
N GLN A 35 -8.10 -2.05 -7.48
CA GLN A 35 -7.32 -1.98 -8.71
C GLN A 35 -5.84 -1.72 -8.43
N GLY A 36 -5.54 -0.72 -7.58
CA GLY A 36 -4.17 -0.42 -7.16
C GLY A 36 -3.49 -1.64 -6.53
N LEU A 37 -4.17 -2.34 -5.64
CA LEU A 37 -3.65 -3.56 -4.99
C LEU A 37 -3.43 -4.69 -6.00
N ALA A 38 -4.37 -4.94 -6.91
CA ALA A 38 -4.26 -5.98 -7.93
C ALA A 38 -3.08 -5.73 -8.88
N ILE A 39 -2.91 -4.49 -9.37
CA ILE A 39 -1.80 -4.11 -10.24
C ILE A 39 -0.46 -4.23 -9.50
N SER A 40 -0.44 -3.83 -8.23
CA SER A 40 0.77 -3.93 -7.39
C SER A 40 1.21 -5.37 -7.20
N PHE A 41 0.24 -6.26 -6.97
CA PHE A 41 0.50 -7.69 -6.83
C PHE A 41 1.01 -8.29 -8.15
N LEU A 42 0.43 -7.89 -9.28
CA LEU A 42 0.91 -8.28 -10.61
C LEU A 42 2.33 -7.80 -10.88
N ALA A 43 2.63 -6.54 -10.56
CA ALA A 43 3.96 -5.98 -10.74
C ALA A 43 5.00 -6.74 -9.90
N SER A 44 4.65 -7.10 -8.66
CA SER A 44 5.51 -7.89 -7.77
C SER A 44 5.77 -9.30 -8.33
N SER A 45 4.72 -10.01 -8.76
CA SER A 45 4.88 -11.37 -9.30
C SER A 45 5.68 -11.39 -10.60
N LEU A 46 5.49 -10.40 -11.48
CA LEU A 46 6.30 -10.22 -12.68
C LEU A 46 7.75 -9.88 -12.35
N TRP A 47 8.00 -9.05 -11.33
CA TRP A 47 9.35 -8.71 -10.88
C TRP A 47 10.11 -9.94 -10.38
N MET A 48 9.44 -10.82 -9.62
CA MET A 48 10.04 -12.07 -9.12
C MET A 48 10.50 -13.00 -10.25
N ARG A 49 9.85 -12.96 -11.42
CA ARG A 49 10.27 -13.74 -12.60
C ARG A 49 11.54 -13.23 -13.28
N GLY A 50 12.04 -12.07 -12.89
CA GLY A 50 13.28 -11.51 -13.42
C GLY A 50 13.14 -10.94 -14.83
N ARG A 51 14.21 -11.05 -15.65
CA ARG A 51 14.21 -10.55 -17.03
C ARG A 51 13.35 -11.44 -17.92
N PRO A 52 12.51 -10.87 -18.82
CA PRO A 52 12.54 -9.47 -19.30
C PRO A 52 11.65 -8.47 -18.53
N PHE A 53 10.79 -8.95 -17.61
CA PHE A 53 9.74 -8.13 -17.00
C PHE A 53 10.26 -6.95 -16.18
N THR A 54 11.44 -7.08 -15.57
CA THR A 54 12.12 -5.99 -14.83
C THR A 54 12.52 -4.79 -15.69
N ILE A 55 12.69 -4.97 -17.01
CA ILE A 55 13.01 -3.88 -17.95
C ILE A 55 11.74 -3.45 -18.70
N VAL A 56 10.97 -4.42 -19.20
CA VAL A 56 9.78 -4.14 -20.01
C VAL A 56 8.70 -3.44 -19.18
N GLY A 57 8.51 -3.81 -17.92
CA GLY A 57 7.50 -3.21 -17.04
C GLY A 57 7.64 -1.68 -16.90
N PRO A 58 8.79 -1.16 -16.44
CA PRO A 58 9.01 0.28 -16.34
C PRO A 58 8.86 1.03 -17.66
N ILE A 59 9.39 0.48 -18.77
CA ILE A 59 9.26 1.09 -20.10
C ILE A 59 7.80 1.18 -20.52
N LEU A 60 7.03 0.12 -20.27
CA LEU A 60 5.61 0.05 -20.64
C LEU A 60 4.78 1.04 -19.83
N ILE A 61 5.08 1.23 -18.54
CA ILE A 61 4.46 2.25 -17.68
C ILE A 61 4.75 3.66 -18.20
N VAL A 62 6.01 3.96 -18.54
CA VAL A 62 6.40 5.27 -19.09
C VAL A 62 5.68 5.53 -20.42
N PHE A 63 5.62 4.53 -21.30
CA PHE A 63 4.92 4.64 -22.57
C PHE A 63 3.42 4.89 -22.39
N LEU A 64 2.76 4.16 -21.48
CA LEU A 64 1.36 4.39 -21.12
C LEU A 64 1.14 5.80 -20.55
N GLY A 65 2.01 6.27 -19.67
CA GLY A 65 1.94 7.63 -19.12
C GLY A 65 2.03 8.71 -20.20
N ILE A 66 2.95 8.55 -21.15
CA ILE A 66 3.10 9.46 -22.30
C ILE A 66 1.86 9.39 -23.21
N ALA A 67 1.35 8.19 -23.51
CA ALA A 67 0.18 8.00 -24.36
C ALA A 67 -1.07 8.67 -23.76
N VAL A 68 -1.26 8.56 -22.45
CA VAL A 68 -2.32 9.28 -21.73
C VAL A 68 -2.08 10.79 -21.77
N GLY A 69 -0.85 11.25 -21.55
CA GLY A 69 -0.51 12.68 -21.57
C GLY A 69 -0.72 13.37 -22.93
N ILE A 70 -0.56 12.63 -24.04
CA ILE A 70 -0.80 13.12 -25.41
C ILE A 70 -2.29 12.99 -25.79
N GLY A 71 -3.12 12.36 -24.97
CA GLY A 71 -4.55 12.14 -25.24
C GLY A 71 -4.83 11.00 -26.23
N LEU A 72 -3.88 10.08 -26.44
CA LEU A 72 -4.11 8.86 -27.24
C LEU A 72 -4.97 7.84 -26.49
N ILE A 73 -4.92 7.87 -25.15
CA ILE A 73 -5.67 6.98 -24.27
C ILE A 73 -6.40 7.84 -23.25
N ASP A 74 -7.72 7.66 -23.14
CA ASP A 74 -8.52 8.31 -22.11
C ASP A 74 -8.15 7.77 -20.73
N LEU A 75 -7.80 8.68 -19.80
CA LEU A 75 -7.48 8.35 -18.41
C LEU A 75 -8.59 7.55 -17.71
N GLU A 76 -9.83 7.75 -18.16
CA GLU A 76 -11.02 7.06 -17.64
C GLU A 76 -11.00 5.55 -17.85
N LEU A 77 -10.38 5.08 -18.95
CA LEU A 77 -10.18 3.65 -19.20
C LEU A 77 -9.10 3.06 -18.28
N GLY A 78 -8.16 3.89 -17.82
CA GLY A 78 -7.09 3.51 -16.91
C GLY A 78 -7.48 3.54 -15.44
N LEU A 79 -8.43 4.38 -15.04
CA LEU A 79 -8.89 4.54 -13.65
C LEU A 79 -10.36 4.13 -13.51
N TRP A 80 -10.63 2.87 -13.17
CA TRP A 80 -12.00 2.35 -13.20
C TRP A 80 -12.94 3.01 -12.19
N GLY A 81 -12.43 3.48 -11.04
CA GLY A 81 -13.25 4.26 -10.12
C GLY A 81 -13.68 5.62 -10.67
N LEU A 82 -12.89 6.23 -11.57
CA LEU A 82 -13.29 7.47 -12.24
C LEU A 82 -14.48 7.22 -13.18
N ALA A 83 -14.44 6.13 -13.95
CA ALA A 83 -15.54 5.70 -14.80
C ALA A 83 -16.83 5.44 -13.99
N ILE A 84 -16.71 4.78 -12.83
CA ILE A 84 -17.84 4.55 -11.90
C ILE A 84 -18.44 5.86 -11.38
N GLN A 85 -17.61 6.85 -11.04
CA GLN A 85 -18.10 8.13 -10.53
C GLN A 85 -18.82 8.95 -11.61
N ARG A 86 -18.37 8.85 -12.88
CA ARG A 86 -18.93 9.56 -14.03
C ARG A 86 -20.25 8.96 -14.49
N GLU A 87 -20.28 7.65 -14.77
CA GLU A 87 -21.44 6.99 -15.37
C GLU A 87 -22.46 6.52 -14.34
N GLN A 88 -22.06 6.32 -13.07
CA GLN A 88 -22.92 5.89 -11.98
C GLN A 88 -23.78 4.66 -12.33
N ALA A 89 -23.15 3.69 -13.00
CA ALA A 89 -23.80 2.48 -13.45
C ALA A 89 -23.26 1.25 -12.71
N LEU A 90 -24.16 0.44 -12.17
CA LEU A 90 -23.81 -0.75 -11.38
C LEU A 90 -23.03 -1.79 -12.18
N TRP A 91 -23.29 -1.91 -13.50
CA TRP A 91 -22.60 -2.88 -14.35
C TRP A 91 -21.10 -2.57 -14.45
N ILE A 92 -20.70 -1.29 -14.43
CA ILE A 92 -19.28 -0.86 -14.45
C ILE A 92 -18.61 -1.25 -13.14
N VAL A 93 -19.30 -1.10 -12.01
CA VAL A 93 -18.79 -1.52 -10.69
C VAL A 93 -18.50 -3.02 -10.71
N VAL A 94 -19.44 -3.83 -11.19
CA VAL A 94 -19.28 -5.29 -11.27
C VAL A 94 -18.14 -5.65 -12.23
N ALA A 95 -18.10 -5.04 -13.42
CA ALA A 95 -17.04 -5.28 -14.40
C ALA A 95 -15.65 -4.91 -13.84
N ALA A 96 -15.53 -3.78 -13.14
CA ALA A 96 -14.29 -3.35 -12.50
C ALA A 96 -13.84 -4.32 -11.39
N LEU A 97 -14.76 -4.80 -10.56
CA LEU A 97 -14.44 -5.78 -9.52
C LEU A 97 -14.01 -7.13 -10.11
N ILE A 98 -14.70 -7.61 -11.16
CA ILE A 98 -14.30 -8.81 -11.89
C ILE A 98 -12.92 -8.60 -12.52
N GLY A 99 -12.66 -7.45 -13.14
CA GLY A 99 -11.35 -7.11 -13.67
C GLY A 99 -10.26 -7.14 -12.61
N CYS A 100 -10.50 -6.59 -11.42
CA CYS A 100 -9.55 -6.62 -10.31
C CYS A 100 -9.27 -8.07 -9.86
N ALA A 101 -10.33 -8.88 -9.76
CA ALA A 101 -10.21 -10.29 -9.40
C ALA A 101 -9.41 -11.08 -10.46
N LEU A 102 -9.65 -10.85 -11.76
CA LEU A 102 -8.90 -11.49 -12.84
C LEU A 102 -7.42 -11.10 -12.81
N VAL A 103 -7.11 -9.82 -12.62
CA VAL A 103 -5.72 -9.36 -12.44
C VAL A 103 -5.08 -10.02 -11.22
N GLY A 104 -5.80 -10.10 -10.10
CA GLY A 104 -5.34 -10.81 -8.90
C GLY A 104 -5.08 -12.29 -9.13
N LEU A 105 -5.98 -12.99 -9.86
CA LEU A 105 -5.83 -14.39 -10.22
C LEU A 105 -4.62 -14.62 -11.14
N LEU A 106 -4.45 -13.79 -12.16
CA LEU A 106 -3.27 -13.83 -13.03
C LEU A 106 -1.99 -13.64 -12.22
N SER A 107 -2.01 -12.69 -11.28
CA SER A 107 -0.88 -12.42 -10.38
C SER A 107 -0.55 -13.64 -9.54
N ALA A 108 -1.55 -14.31 -8.97
CA ALA A 108 -1.39 -15.51 -8.14
C ALA A 108 -0.78 -16.68 -8.93
N VAL A 109 -1.22 -16.90 -10.17
CA VAL A 109 -0.66 -17.94 -11.06
C VAL A 109 0.81 -17.63 -11.44
N LEU A 110 1.18 -16.34 -11.45
CA LEU A 110 2.53 -15.92 -11.83
C LEU A 110 3.55 -16.06 -10.69
N ILE A 111 3.13 -16.23 -9.44
CA ILE A 111 4.03 -16.36 -8.28
C ILE A 111 4.89 -17.62 -8.42
N LEU A 112 6.16 -17.48 -8.06
CA LEU A 112 7.11 -18.59 -7.99
C LEU A 112 7.14 -19.11 -6.55
N ASP A 113 7.17 -20.43 -6.39
CA ASP A 113 7.21 -21.10 -5.08
C ASP A 113 8.59 -21.05 -4.38
N ASP A 114 9.62 -20.54 -5.05
CA ASP A 114 10.97 -20.50 -4.50
C ASP A 114 11.17 -19.34 -3.51
N PHE A 115 10.80 -19.59 -2.27
CA PHE A 115 11.38 -18.92 -1.11
C PHE A 115 12.69 -19.61 -0.74
N GLU A 116 13.77 -19.38 -1.50
CA GLU A 116 15.10 -19.66 -0.98
C GLU A 116 15.34 -18.74 0.22
N ALA A 117 15.13 -19.28 1.42
CA ALA A 117 15.41 -18.59 2.67
C ALA A 117 16.91 -18.31 2.73
N LYS A 118 17.32 -17.13 2.26
CA LYS A 118 18.70 -16.68 2.37
C LYS A 118 19.03 -16.54 3.85
N VAL A 119 19.71 -17.55 4.40
CA VAL A 119 20.16 -17.53 5.78
C VAL A 119 21.29 -16.51 5.90
N ILE A 120 20.98 -15.37 6.49
CA ILE A 120 21.97 -14.35 6.81
C ILE A 120 22.28 -14.46 8.31
N GLU A 121 23.50 -14.90 8.62
CA GLU A 121 24.01 -14.92 9.98
C GLU A 121 24.34 -13.50 10.45
N HIS A 122 23.99 -13.22 11.69
CA HIS A 122 24.29 -11.96 12.36
C HIS A 122 24.93 -12.27 13.71
N ALA A 123 25.80 -11.37 14.18
CA ALA A 123 26.34 -11.44 15.54
C ALA A 123 25.22 -11.28 16.58
N ASP A 124 25.49 -11.64 17.85
CA ASP A 124 24.53 -11.42 18.93
C ASP A 124 24.21 -9.93 19.09
N LEU A 125 22.97 -9.57 18.76
CA LEU A 125 22.44 -8.22 18.84
C LEU A 125 21.53 -8.02 20.05
N PHE A 126 21.13 -9.09 20.75
CA PHE A 126 20.10 -9.02 21.78
C PHE A 126 20.55 -8.23 23.00
N GLU A 127 21.72 -8.57 23.55
CA GLU A 127 22.23 -7.93 24.76
C GLU A 127 22.42 -6.39 24.60
N PRO A 128 22.97 -5.87 23.49
CA PRO A 128 23.00 -4.44 23.22
C PRO A 128 21.62 -3.76 23.24
N PHE A 129 20.61 -4.34 22.57
CA PHE A 129 19.26 -3.76 22.53
C PHE A 129 18.56 -3.87 23.87
N TYR A 130 18.66 -5.02 24.53
CA TYR A 130 18.10 -5.24 25.85
C TYR A 130 18.64 -4.21 26.85
N ARG A 131 19.95 -3.92 26.85
CA ARG A 131 20.56 -2.90 27.72
C ARG A 131 20.06 -1.47 27.44
N ARG A 132 19.88 -1.09 26.18
CA ARG A 132 19.39 0.23 25.79
C ARG A 132 17.93 0.48 26.19
N LEU A 133 17.13 -0.58 26.29
CA LEU A 133 15.71 -0.53 26.66
C LEU A 133 15.47 -0.57 28.19
N ASN A 134 16.41 -0.08 28.99
CA ASN A 134 16.33 -0.11 30.45
C ASN A 134 15.11 0.65 31.03
N PHE A 135 14.60 1.65 30.31
CA PHE A 135 13.43 2.45 30.70
C PHE A 135 12.13 1.63 30.71
N LEU A 136 12.06 0.49 30.01
CA LEU A 136 10.91 -0.42 30.02
C LEU A 136 10.88 -1.35 31.26
N GLY A 137 11.84 -1.20 32.19
CA GLY A 137 11.93 -1.98 33.42
C GLY A 137 12.59 -3.35 33.23
N ARG A 138 12.23 -4.33 34.09
CA ARG A 138 12.74 -5.71 34.06
C ARG A 138 11.58 -6.71 33.93
N GLY A 139 10.80 -6.58 32.86
CA GLY A 139 9.65 -7.44 32.60
C GLY A 139 9.66 -8.05 31.20
N GLU A 140 8.72 -8.96 30.95
CA GLU A 140 8.52 -9.65 29.67
C GLU A 140 8.39 -8.69 28.49
N VAL A 141 7.75 -7.52 28.70
CA VAL A 141 7.61 -6.48 27.67
C VAL A 141 8.96 -6.02 27.15
N ARG A 142 9.96 -5.81 28.01
CA ARG A 142 11.30 -5.40 27.57
C ARG A 142 11.97 -6.50 26.76
N LEU A 143 11.79 -7.76 27.15
CA LEU A 143 12.38 -8.91 26.45
C LEU A 143 11.76 -9.07 25.06
N LEU A 144 10.44 -8.96 24.96
CA LEU A 144 9.71 -9.01 23.69
C LEU A 144 10.06 -7.82 22.78
N VAL A 145 10.10 -6.60 23.33
CA VAL A 145 10.48 -5.40 22.57
C VAL A 145 11.93 -5.50 22.08
N ALA A 146 12.86 -5.97 22.92
CA ALA A 146 14.25 -6.17 22.52
C ALA A 146 14.38 -7.20 21.38
N LYS A 147 13.64 -8.31 21.46
CA LYS A 147 13.58 -9.34 20.41
C LYS A 147 13.09 -8.75 19.09
N GLU A 148 11.97 -8.01 19.10
CA GLU A 148 11.43 -7.36 17.90
C GLU A 148 12.40 -6.33 17.30
N PHE A 149 13.14 -5.57 18.11
CA PHE A 149 14.18 -4.65 17.60
C PHE A 149 15.35 -5.39 16.95
N VAL A 150 15.77 -6.53 17.51
CA VAL A 150 16.79 -7.39 16.91
C VAL A 150 16.30 -7.89 15.55
N ASP A 151 15.05 -8.36 15.47
CA ASP A 151 14.49 -8.88 14.23
C ASP A 151 14.32 -7.79 13.17
N LEU A 152 13.88 -6.59 13.55
CA LEU A 152 13.84 -5.42 12.68
C LEU A 152 15.22 -5.05 12.13
N ARG A 153 16.27 -5.13 12.97
CA ARG A 153 17.64 -4.82 12.56
C ARG A 153 18.20 -5.91 11.65
N ARG A 154 18.00 -7.18 12.00
CA ARG A 154 18.50 -8.36 11.27
C ARG A 154 17.85 -8.49 9.89
N SER A 155 16.55 -8.30 9.81
CA SER A 155 15.79 -8.35 8.55
C SER A 155 16.08 -7.16 7.63
N GLY A 156 16.66 -6.08 8.20
CA GLY A 156 16.79 -4.78 7.54
C GLY A 156 15.44 -4.16 7.21
N ALA A 157 14.34 -4.64 7.82
CA ALA A 157 12.99 -4.25 7.47
C ALA A 157 12.76 -2.76 7.67
N LEU A 158 13.37 -2.13 8.69
CA LEU A 158 13.27 -0.69 8.87
C LEU A 158 13.75 0.07 7.63
N LYS A 159 14.94 -0.28 7.09
CA LYS A 159 15.48 0.32 5.86
C LYS A 159 14.58 0.00 4.67
N LYS A 160 14.15 -1.25 4.51
CA LYS A 160 13.29 -1.68 3.39
C LYS A 160 11.95 -0.94 3.42
N MET A 161 11.34 -0.79 4.60
CA MET A 161 10.07 -0.10 4.82
C MET A 161 10.21 1.39 4.56
N THR A 162 11.22 2.08 5.12
CA THR A 162 11.45 3.50 4.86
C THR A 162 11.70 3.75 3.38
N VAL A 163 12.56 2.98 2.72
CA VAL A 163 12.87 3.16 1.29
C VAL A 163 11.64 2.87 0.42
N SER A 164 10.92 1.78 0.71
CA SER A 164 9.68 1.41 0.01
C SER A 164 8.57 2.44 0.16
N TYR A 165 8.63 3.29 1.18
CA TYR A 165 7.68 4.38 1.40
C TYR A 165 8.16 5.70 0.80
N SER A 166 9.40 6.09 1.09
CA SER A 166 9.95 7.37 0.65
C SER A 166 10.07 7.45 -0.87
N ILE A 167 10.45 6.36 -1.56
CA ILE A 167 10.62 6.39 -3.01
C ILE A 167 9.29 6.67 -3.72
N PRO A 168 8.21 5.90 -3.53
CA PRO A 168 6.98 6.17 -4.28
C PRO A 168 6.30 7.47 -3.83
N LEU A 169 6.52 7.93 -2.60
CA LEU A 169 6.02 9.24 -2.14
C LEU A 169 6.79 10.40 -2.81
N LEU A 170 8.11 10.27 -2.98
CA LEU A 170 8.91 11.21 -3.78
C LEU A 170 8.48 11.20 -5.25
N VAL A 171 8.17 10.02 -5.81
CA VAL A 171 7.64 9.90 -7.17
C VAL A 171 6.28 10.59 -7.28
N LEU A 172 5.37 10.39 -6.32
CA LEU A 172 4.09 11.08 -6.28
C LEU A 172 4.24 12.59 -6.18
N LEU A 173 5.13 13.06 -5.30
CA LEU A 173 5.44 14.48 -5.17
C LEU A 173 5.99 15.04 -6.48
N GLY A 174 6.91 14.31 -7.12
CA GLY A 174 7.46 14.68 -8.42
C GLY A 174 6.41 14.70 -9.53
N MET A 175 5.47 13.75 -9.54
CA MET A 175 4.37 13.73 -10.50
C MET A 175 3.39 14.87 -10.28
N ALA A 176 3.01 15.16 -9.03
CA ALA A 176 2.17 16.30 -8.70
C ALA A 176 2.83 17.61 -9.16
N TRP A 177 4.12 17.78 -8.84
CA TRP A 177 4.91 18.92 -9.28
C TRP A 177 5.00 19.02 -10.82
N LEU A 178 5.20 17.91 -11.52
CA LEU A 178 5.31 17.89 -12.98
C LEU A 178 3.97 18.23 -13.66
N VAL A 179 2.85 17.78 -13.11
CA VAL A 179 1.52 18.11 -13.63
C VAL A 179 1.20 19.59 -13.40
N ASP A 180 1.53 20.11 -12.23
CA ASP A 180 1.41 21.54 -11.94
C ASP A 180 2.31 22.37 -12.87
N PHE A 181 3.54 21.91 -13.13
CA PHE A 181 4.47 22.56 -14.06
C PHE A 181 4.00 22.52 -15.51
N ALA A 182 3.39 21.42 -15.95
CA ALA A 182 2.95 21.21 -17.32
C ALA A 182 1.60 21.90 -17.64
N GLU A 183 0.96 22.55 -16.66
CA GLU A 183 -0.42 23.04 -16.74
C GLU A 183 -1.37 21.99 -17.36
N ALA A 184 -1.07 20.71 -17.13
CA ALA A 184 -1.75 19.64 -17.83
C ALA A 184 -3.22 19.59 -17.34
N PRO A 185 -4.21 19.49 -18.24
CA PRO A 185 -5.63 19.50 -17.90
C PRO A 185 -6.09 18.18 -17.25
N ILE A 186 -5.19 17.44 -16.59
CA ILE A 186 -5.49 16.20 -15.90
C ILE A 186 -6.05 16.58 -14.52
N PRO A 187 -7.34 16.35 -14.24
CA PRO A 187 -7.91 16.68 -12.94
C PRO A 187 -7.37 15.68 -11.92
N ILE A 188 -6.24 15.98 -11.28
CA ILE A 188 -5.72 15.16 -10.18
C ILE A 188 -6.68 15.32 -8.99
N ASN A 189 -7.65 14.42 -8.92
CA ASN A 189 -8.64 14.33 -7.86
C ASN A 189 -8.26 13.22 -6.86
N LEU A 190 -9.05 13.08 -5.81
CA LEU A 190 -8.84 12.04 -4.78
C LEU A 190 -8.78 10.61 -5.37
N LEU A 191 -9.53 10.34 -6.45
CA LEU A 191 -9.52 9.05 -7.13
C LEU A 191 -8.22 8.80 -7.89
N SER A 192 -7.51 9.84 -8.31
CA SER A 192 -6.19 9.71 -8.94
C SER A 192 -5.12 9.24 -7.94
N TYR A 193 -5.27 9.60 -6.65
CA TYR A 193 -4.37 9.17 -5.57
C TYR A 193 -4.75 7.82 -4.94
N ALA A 194 -5.99 7.38 -5.10
CA ALA A 194 -6.51 6.16 -4.50
C ALA A 194 -5.77 4.85 -4.89
N PRO A 195 -5.27 4.65 -6.13
CA PRO A 195 -4.49 3.45 -6.46
C PRO A 195 -3.19 3.38 -5.66
N PHE A 196 -2.55 4.54 -5.47
CA PHE A 196 -1.32 4.65 -4.69
C PHE A 196 -1.56 4.35 -3.22
N LEU A 197 -2.68 4.80 -2.65
CA LEU A 197 -3.09 4.41 -1.29
C LEU A 197 -3.24 2.90 -1.15
N GLY A 198 -3.84 2.22 -2.14
CA GLY A 198 -3.92 0.75 -2.17
C GLY A 198 -2.54 0.09 -2.20
N PHE A 199 -1.64 0.57 -3.07
CA PHE A 199 -0.25 0.10 -3.14
C PHE A 199 0.51 0.31 -1.83
N PHE A 200 0.42 1.50 -1.23
CA PHE A 200 1.08 1.80 0.03
C PHE A 200 0.55 0.98 1.19
N GLY A 201 -0.78 0.83 1.27
CA GLY A 201 -1.43 0.00 2.29
C GLY A 201 -0.97 -1.45 2.21
N PHE A 202 -0.93 -2.01 1.00
CA PHE A 202 -0.42 -3.37 0.77
C PHE A 202 1.05 -3.51 1.20
N ASN A 203 1.93 -2.61 0.78
CA ASN A 203 3.34 -2.67 1.18
C ASN A 203 3.50 -2.57 2.69
N PHE A 204 2.78 -1.66 3.35
CA PHE A 204 2.84 -1.50 4.80
C PHE A 204 2.41 -2.77 5.53
N TYR A 205 1.27 -3.35 5.12
CA TYR A 205 0.78 -4.59 5.70
C TYR A 205 1.75 -5.75 5.47
N SER A 206 2.25 -5.90 4.24
CA SER A 206 3.18 -6.97 3.87
C SER A 206 4.48 -6.88 4.68
N TRP A 207 5.08 -5.69 4.84
CA TRP A 207 6.27 -5.55 5.67
C TRP A 207 6.02 -5.81 7.16
N LEU A 208 4.88 -5.38 7.70
CA LEU A 208 4.54 -5.64 9.10
C LEU A 208 4.33 -7.12 9.41
N THR A 209 3.81 -7.88 8.44
CA THR A 209 3.45 -9.29 8.61
C THR A 209 4.51 -10.27 8.13
N ALA A 210 5.39 -9.87 7.21
CA ALA A 210 6.46 -10.72 6.68
C ALA A 210 7.73 -10.73 7.55
N LEU A 211 7.75 -10.00 8.67
CA LEU A 211 8.92 -9.88 9.54
C LEU A 211 9.26 -11.18 10.26
N ASP A 212 8.25 -11.94 10.69
CA ASP A 212 8.40 -13.25 11.33
C ASP A 212 7.30 -14.18 10.85
N SER A 213 7.62 -15.48 10.70
CA SER A 213 6.58 -16.48 10.49
C SER A 213 5.73 -16.61 11.77
N PRO A 214 4.39 -16.62 11.67
CA PRO A 214 3.51 -16.84 12.82
C PRO A 214 3.81 -18.16 13.55
N ASP A 215 4.30 -19.16 12.82
CA ASP A 215 4.57 -20.49 13.33
C ASP A 215 5.66 -20.52 14.41
N PHE A 216 6.67 -19.64 14.33
CA PHE A 216 7.68 -19.55 15.37
C PHE A 216 7.09 -19.04 16.70
N MET A 217 6.13 -18.12 16.63
CA MET A 217 5.48 -17.56 17.81
C MET A 217 4.59 -18.58 18.53
N ASN A 218 4.04 -19.55 17.80
CA ASN A 218 3.24 -20.64 18.37
C ASN A 218 4.03 -21.57 19.29
N GLY A 219 5.37 -21.62 19.16
CA GLY A 219 6.24 -22.40 20.02
C GLY A 219 6.62 -21.71 21.34
N LEU A 220 6.28 -20.43 21.50
CA LEU A 220 6.63 -19.65 22.68
C LEU A 220 5.47 -19.66 23.69
N PRO A 221 5.75 -19.71 25.01
CA PRO A 221 4.73 -19.62 26.06
C PRO A 221 4.24 -18.17 26.22
N LEU A 222 3.72 -17.57 25.16
CA LEU A 222 3.29 -16.18 25.08
C LEU A 222 1.80 -16.09 24.72
N SER A 223 1.11 -15.14 25.30
CA SER A 223 -0.27 -14.82 24.95
C SER A 223 -0.33 -13.75 23.84
N VAL A 224 -1.37 -13.80 23.01
CA VAL A 224 -1.62 -12.81 21.94
C VAL A 224 -1.62 -11.37 22.47
N PRO A 225 -2.23 -11.04 23.63
CA PRO A 225 -2.17 -9.67 24.17
C PRO A 225 -0.76 -9.19 24.53
N GLN A 226 0.13 -10.08 25.01
CA GLN A 226 1.53 -9.73 25.30
C GLN A 226 2.28 -9.35 24.02
N LEU A 227 2.08 -10.13 22.95
CA LEU A 227 2.63 -9.86 21.62
C LEU A 227 2.14 -8.53 21.05
N ILE A 228 0.83 -8.28 21.09
CA ILE A 228 0.25 -7.02 20.61
C ILE A 228 0.84 -5.83 21.39
N ARG A 229 0.90 -5.92 22.73
CA ARG A 229 1.47 -4.86 23.55
C ARG A 229 2.92 -4.57 23.21
N ALA A 230 3.74 -5.61 23.01
CA ALA A 230 5.14 -5.45 22.62
C ALA A 230 5.27 -4.77 21.25
N LYS A 231 4.49 -5.21 20.25
CA LYS A 231 4.50 -4.59 18.91
C LYS A 231 4.06 -3.13 18.92
N VAL A 232 3.05 -2.78 19.72
CA VAL A 232 2.63 -1.38 19.90
C VAL A 232 3.74 -0.54 20.51
N VAL A 233 4.46 -1.05 21.52
CA VAL A 233 5.59 -0.32 22.12
C VAL A 233 6.72 -0.13 21.12
N VAL A 234 7.07 -1.17 20.33
CA VAL A 234 8.07 -1.07 19.26
C VAL A 234 7.67 -0.02 18.24
N TYR A 235 6.39 0.08 17.89
CA TYR A 235 5.89 1.06 16.91
C TYR A 235 6.08 2.52 17.35
N PHE A 236 6.00 2.79 18.66
CA PHE A 236 6.15 4.16 19.19
C PHE A 236 7.60 4.56 19.49
N LEU A 237 8.56 3.63 19.38
CA LEU A 237 9.99 3.84 19.67
C LEU A 237 10.81 3.96 18.39
#